data_AF-A0AAY4E7K6-F1
#
_entry.id   AF-A0AAY4E7K6-F1
#
_cell.length_a   1.000
_cell.length_b   1.000
_cell.length_c   1.000
_cell.angle_alpha   90.00
_cell.angle_beta   90.00
_cell.angle_gamma   90.00
#
_symmetry.space_group_name_H-M   'P 1'
#
loop_
_entity.id
_entity.type
_entity.pdbx_description
1 polymer ?
#
loop_
_entity_poly.entity_id
_entity_poly.type
_entity_poly.pdbx_seq_one_letter_code
_entity_poly.pdbx_strand_id
1 'polypeptide(L)'
;MYKAYQPLRPATNKYLQMRWDQAQYEEHRTKVKNARPVVDTKGAQTPAHVQLKLKKLQLEDEKLAIVERDNQLLASKLADIVRSKGMVDHRNDYPERSLNAERRREELLKVTRENQAILHRLTGRQSDYRRPLWEESWEKVERRRDDIAKYPRGVSNKQARKLSQRADISGVTSQLAARRGGATWPK
;
A
#
# COMPACT_ATOMS: atom_id res chain seq x y z
N MET A 1 -12.60 86.77 32.79
CA MET A 1 -13.92 87.01 33.42
C MET A 1 -14.37 85.71 34.09
N TYR A 2 -14.46 85.66 35.42
CA TYR A 2 -14.99 84.49 36.12
C TYR A 2 -16.52 84.54 36.12
N LYS A 3 -17.15 83.57 35.46
CA LYS A 3 -18.62 83.44 35.41
C LYS A 3 -19.08 82.64 36.64
N ALA A 4 -19.83 83.28 37.53
CA ALA A 4 -20.43 82.59 38.66
C ALA A 4 -21.50 81.61 38.18
N TYR A 5 -21.52 80.42 38.76
CA TYR A 5 -22.55 79.42 38.48
C TYR A 5 -23.95 80.01 38.70
N GLN A 6 -24.88 79.75 37.79
CA GLN A 6 -26.27 80.21 37.87
C GLN A 6 -27.18 78.99 37.60
N PRO A 7 -27.91 78.50 38.60
CA PRO A 7 -28.79 77.35 38.41
C PRO A 7 -29.99 77.75 37.55
N LEU A 8 -30.41 76.84 36.68
CA LEU A 8 -31.56 77.05 35.78
C LEU A 8 -32.91 77.05 36.53
N ARG A 9 -32.94 76.47 37.72
CA ARG A 9 -34.10 76.40 38.62
C ARG A 9 -33.76 77.07 39.95
N PRO A 10 -34.74 77.68 40.64
CA PRO A 10 -34.50 78.22 41.97
C PRO A 10 -34.05 77.10 42.91
N ALA A 11 -32.89 77.30 43.54
CA ALA A 11 -32.30 76.34 44.47
C ALA A 11 -31.99 77.02 45.79
N THR A 12 -32.31 76.37 46.91
CA THR A 12 -32.06 76.88 48.27
C THR A 12 -30.57 76.97 48.58
N ASN A 13 -29.77 76.00 48.13
CA ASN A 13 -28.31 76.01 48.26
C ASN A 13 -27.63 75.93 46.89
N LYS A 14 -26.99 77.03 46.51
CA LYS A 14 -26.37 77.21 45.20
C LYS A 14 -25.11 76.36 44.98
N TYR A 15 -24.35 76.10 46.05
CA TYR A 15 -23.11 75.31 45.98
C TYR A 15 -23.41 73.83 45.75
N LEU A 16 -24.40 73.28 46.47
CA LEU A 16 -24.83 71.90 46.28
C LEU A 16 -25.42 71.68 44.88
N GLN A 17 -26.24 72.61 44.40
CA GLN A 17 -26.81 72.54 43.05
C GLN A 17 -25.70 72.53 41.97
N MET A 18 -24.65 73.35 42.12
CA MET A 18 -23.50 73.34 41.22
C MET A 18 -22.81 71.97 41.15
N ARG A 19 -22.61 71.32 42.31
CA ARG A 19 -21.95 70.01 42.39
C ARG A 19 -22.81 68.92 41.76
N TRP A 20 -24.13 68.97 41.95
CA TRP A 20 -25.07 68.03 41.35
C TRP A 20 -25.16 68.20 39.84
N ASP A 21 -25.27 69.43 39.34
CA ASP A 21 -25.32 69.71 37.90
C ASP A 21 -24.02 69.26 37.22
N GLN A 22 -22.88 69.49 37.87
CA GLN A 22 -21.58 69.02 37.37
C GLN A 22 -21.52 67.49 37.32
N ALA A 23 -21.96 66.80 38.36
CA ALA A 23 -21.99 65.33 38.40
C ALA A 23 -22.95 64.74 37.36
N GLN A 24 -24.14 65.33 37.19
CA GLN A 24 -25.11 64.92 36.16
C GLN A 24 -24.58 65.18 34.75
N TYR A 25 -23.88 66.30 34.54
CA TYR A 25 -23.23 66.60 33.27
C TYR A 25 -22.14 65.58 32.94
N GLU A 26 -21.30 65.23 33.92
CA GLU A 26 -20.26 64.20 33.79
C GLU A 26 -20.86 62.81 33.52
N GLU A 27 -21.92 62.44 34.24
CA GLU A 27 -22.66 61.19 34.03
C GLU A 27 -23.28 61.13 32.63
N HIS A 28 -23.91 62.20 32.17
CA HIS A 28 -24.43 62.27 30.81
C HIS A 28 -23.32 62.17 29.76
N ARG A 29 -22.20 62.88 29.96
CA ARG A 29 -21.04 62.82 29.07
C ARG A 29 -20.43 61.42 29.00
N THR A 30 -20.34 60.71 30.11
CA THR A 30 -19.86 59.32 30.13
C THR A 30 -20.82 58.39 29.40
N LYS A 31 -22.13 58.54 29.57
CA LYS A 31 -23.15 57.78 28.82
C LYS A 31 -23.05 58.03 27.32
N VAL A 32 -22.93 59.28 26.89
CA VAL A 32 -22.75 59.64 25.47
C VAL A 32 -21.46 59.06 24.90
N LYS A 33 -20.34 59.15 25.63
CA LYS A 33 -19.04 58.62 25.20
C LYS A 33 -19.06 57.09 25.06
N ASN A 34 -19.78 56.41 25.96
CA ASN A 34 -19.85 54.95 25.99
C ASN A 34 -21.01 54.38 25.14
N ALA A 35 -21.85 55.22 24.55
CA ALA A 35 -22.95 54.79 23.69
C ALA A 35 -22.40 54.05 22.47
N ARG A 36 -22.85 52.80 22.28
CA ARG A 36 -22.46 51.99 21.13
C ARG A 36 -23.33 52.35 19.92
N PRO A 37 -22.78 52.33 18.69
CA PRO A 37 -23.59 52.52 17.49
C PRO A 37 -24.59 51.37 17.35
N VAL A 38 -25.82 51.68 16.92
CA VAL A 38 -26.92 50.71 16.74
C VAL A 38 -26.69 49.83 15.51
N VAL A 39 -26.01 50.37 14.49
CA VAL A 39 -25.70 49.67 13.25
C VAL A 39 -24.19 49.54 13.14
N ASP A 40 -23.71 48.32 12.92
CA ASP A 40 -22.32 48.09 12.58
C ASP A 40 -22.07 48.53 11.14
N THR A 41 -21.24 49.55 10.96
CA THR A 41 -20.82 50.05 9.65
C THR A 41 -19.46 49.51 9.23
N LYS A 42 -18.87 48.60 10.01
CA LYS A 42 -17.60 47.97 9.63
C LYS A 42 -17.82 47.04 8.45
N GLY A 43 -17.01 47.23 7.41
CA GLY A 43 -16.96 46.30 6.28
C GLY A 43 -16.53 44.91 6.72
N ALA A 44 -16.88 43.89 5.92
CA ALA A 44 -16.42 42.53 6.15
C ALA A 44 -14.88 42.48 6.23
N GLN A 45 -14.37 41.76 7.23
CA GLN A 45 -12.93 41.57 7.39
C GLN A 45 -12.36 40.89 6.14
N THR A 46 -11.32 41.47 5.56
CA THR A 46 -10.66 40.85 4.40
C THR A 46 -10.14 39.46 4.79
N PRO A 47 -10.45 38.41 4.00
CA PRO A 47 -9.96 37.07 4.30
C PRO A 47 -8.42 37.03 4.34
N ALA A 48 -7.87 36.30 5.31
CA ALA A 48 -6.41 36.21 5.53
C ALA A 48 -5.64 35.73 4.28
N HIS A 49 -6.24 34.83 3.49
CA HIS A 49 -5.61 34.31 2.27
C HIS A 49 -5.38 35.38 1.18
N VAL A 50 -6.18 36.45 1.18
CA VAL A 50 -6.04 37.60 0.27
C VAL A 50 -4.96 38.55 0.76
N GLN A 51 -4.91 38.82 2.08
CA GLN A 51 -3.90 39.68 2.69
C GLN A 51 -2.49 39.10 2.57
N LEU A 52 -2.36 37.78 2.80
CA LEU A 52 -1.08 37.08 2.85
C LEU A 52 -0.70 36.38 1.54
N LYS A 53 -1.56 36.38 0.52
CA LYS A 53 -1.37 35.67 -0.77
C LYS A 53 -0.90 34.22 -0.59
N LEU A 54 -1.54 33.47 0.29
CA LEU A 54 -1.08 32.13 0.73
C LEU A 54 -0.80 31.16 -0.42
N LYS A 55 -1.59 31.19 -1.50
CA LYS A 55 -1.37 30.35 -2.69
C LYS A 55 -0.05 30.66 -3.40
N LYS A 56 0.38 31.92 -3.42
CA LYS A 56 1.67 32.31 -3.99
C LYS A 56 2.80 31.70 -3.16
N LEU A 57 2.72 31.83 -1.83
CA LEU A 57 3.71 31.29 -0.91
C LEU A 57 3.82 29.77 -1.03
N GLN A 58 2.68 29.08 -1.13
CA GLN A 58 2.65 27.63 -1.37
C GLN A 58 3.38 27.24 -2.67
N LEU A 59 3.11 27.93 -3.79
CA LEU A 59 3.75 27.63 -5.07
C LEU A 59 5.26 27.91 -5.04
N GLU A 60 5.69 28.94 -4.30
CA GLU A 60 7.11 29.23 -4.11
C GLU A 60 7.80 28.12 -3.31
N ASP A 61 7.17 27.62 -2.25
CA ASP A 61 7.67 26.51 -1.43
C ASP A 61 7.75 25.19 -2.23
N GLU A 62 6.70 24.86 -2.99
CA GLU A 62 6.69 23.69 -3.88
C GLU A 62 7.81 23.76 -4.93
N LYS A 63 8.04 24.95 -5.52
CA LYS A 63 9.12 25.17 -6.47
C LYS A 63 10.50 24.99 -5.81
N LEU A 64 10.69 25.52 -4.60
CA LEU A 64 11.94 25.35 -3.86
C LEU A 64 12.18 23.88 -3.51
N ALA A 65 11.16 23.15 -3.07
CA ALA A 65 11.27 21.73 -2.78
C ALA A 65 11.65 20.87 -4.01
N ILE A 66 11.20 21.26 -5.21
CA ILE A 66 11.63 20.63 -6.47
C ILE A 66 13.10 20.92 -6.72
N VAL A 67 13.50 22.19 -6.65
CA VAL A 67 14.89 22.62 -6.87
C VAL A 67 15.84 21.95 -5.87
N GLU A 68 15.46 21.83 -4.60
CA GLU A 68 16.27 21.16 -3.58
C GLU A 68 16.45 19.67 -3.87
N ARG A 69 15.38 18.97 -4.23
CA ARG A 69 15.46 17.55 -4.62
C ARG A 69 16.36 17.35 -5.82
N ASP A 70 16.23 18.20 -6.84
CA ASP A 70 17.05 18.13 -8.05
C ASP A 70 18.53 18.45 -7.74
N ASN A 71 18.79 19.43 -6.88
CA ASN A 71 20.13 19.77 -6.41
C ASN A 71 20.76 18.62 -5.62
N GLN A 72 20.01 17.94 -4.75
CA GLN A 72 20.47 16.76 -4.04
C GLN A 72 20.81 15.61 -5.00
N LEU A 73 19.95 15.35 -5.98
CA LEU A 73 20.19 14.33 -7.00
C LEU A 73 21.43 14.67 -7.84
N LEU A 74 21.58 15.92 -8.25
CA LEU A 74 22.73 16.40 -8.99
C LEU A 74 24.01 16.26 -8.17
N ALA A 75 24.00 16.69 -6.90
CA ALA A 75 25.13 16.57 -6.00
C ALA A 75 25.53 15.10 -5.79
N SER A 76 24.56 14.18 -5.64
CA SER A 76 24.83 12.75 -5.56
C SER A 76 25.53 12.24 -6.83
N LYS A 77 25.00 12.57 -8.02
CA LYS A 77 25.61 12.18 -9.30
C LYS A 77 27.01 12.75 -9.47
N LEU A 78 27.23 14.01 -9.10
CA LEU A 78 28.56 14.63 -9.12
C LEU A 78 29.51 13.91 -8.16
N ALA A 79 29.05 13.57 -6.96
CA ALA A 79 29.85 12.81 -6.01
C ALA A 79 30.19 11.41 -6.53
N ASP A 80 29.26 10.74 -7.23
CA ASP A 80 29.52 9.46 -7.91
C ASP A 80 30.58 9.61 -9.01
N ILE A 81 30.47 10.64 -9.86
CA ILE A 81 31.45 10.94 -10.91
C ILE A 81 32.82 11.21 -10.30
N VAL A 82 32.90 12.05 -9.26
CA VAL A 82 34.15 12.41 -8.58
C VAL A 82 34.80 11.18 -7.92
N ARG A 83 34.01 10.29 -7.32
CA ARG A 83 34.50 9.02 -6.76
C ARG A 83 34.92 8.02 -7.83
N SER A 84 34.27 8.05 -9.00
CA SER A 84 34.60 7.15 -10.09
C SER A 84 36.00 7.45 -10.64
N LYS A 85 36.78 6.42 -10.97
CA LYS A 85 38.14 6.56 -11.52
C LYS A 85 38.16 6.95 -13.01
N GLY A 86 37.06 7.49 -13.54
CA GLY A 86 36.94 7.89 -14.95
C GLY A 86 36.82 6.74 -15.95
N MET A 87 36.47 5.53 -15.51
CA MET A 87 36.11 4.44 -16.43
C MET A 87 34.74 4.75 -17.05
N VAL A 88 34.75 5.31 -18.25
CA VAL A 88 33.56 5.41 -19.10
C VAL A 88 33.54 4.17 -19.99
N ASP A 89 32.54 3.31 -19.84
CA ASP A 89 32.31 2.25 -20.80
C ASP A 89 31.55 2.77 -22.03
N HIS A 90 31.72 2.09 -23.15
CA HIS A 90 30.99 2.38 -24.38
C HIS A 90 29.63 1.65 -24.44
N ARG A 91 29.22 1.02 -23.32
CA ARG A 91 28.01 0.21 -23.22
C ARG A 91 26.94 1.04 -22.57
N ASN A 92 26.01 1.53 -23.38
CA ASN A 92 24.85 2.23 -22.87
C ASN A 92 23.66 1.27 -22.91
N ASP A 93 23.13 0.93 -21.74
CA ASP A 93 21.94 0.09 -21.59
C ASP A 93 20.69 0.89 -21.96
N TYR A 94 20.52 1.15 -23.25
CA TYR A 94 19.28 1.72 -23.75
C TYR A 94 18.20 0.63 -23.78
N PRO A 95 17.04 0.86 -23.14
CA PRO A 95 15.93 -0.05 -23.31
C PRO A 95 15.50 -0.05 -24.78
N GLU A 96 15.35 -1.23 -25.38
CA GLU A 96 14.83 -1.36 -26.74
C GLU A 96 13.39 -0.82 -26.80
N ARG A 97 13.24 0.39 -27.35
CA ARG A 97 11.94 1.04 -27.53
C ARG A 97 11.24 0.44 -28.74
N SER A 98 10.46 -0.59 -28.50
CA SER A 98 9.51 -1.14 -29.48
C SER A 98 8.24 -0.31 -29.49
N LEU A 99 7.78 0.16 -30.66
CA LEU A 99 6.50 0.87 -30.81
C LEU A 99 5.30 0.07 -30.24
N ASN A 100 5.42 -1.26 -30.26
CA ASN A 100 4.41 -2.20 -29.75
C ASN A 100 4.68 -2.68 -28.31
N ALA A 101 5.62 -2.07 -27.58
CA ALA A 101 6.01 -2.54 -26.25
C ALA A 101 4.83 -2.47 -25.26
N GLU A 102 4.07 -1.37 -25.29
CA GLU A 102 2.92 -1.18 -24.41
C GLU A 102 1.81 -2.17 -24.74
N ARG A 103 1.46 -2.29 -26.03
CA ARG A 103 0.47 -3.27 -26.49
C ARG A 103 0.86 -4.71 -26.11
N ARG A 104 2.14 -5.08 -26.29
CA ARG A 104 2.67 -6.39 -25.89
C ARG A 104 2.56 -6.60 -24.38
N ARG A 105 2.82 -5.56 -23.59
CA ARG A 105 2.69 -5.61 -22.13
C ARG A 105 1.25 -5.83 -21.70
N GLU A 106 0.30 -5.11 -22.31
CA GLU A 106 -1.13 -5.29 -22.05
C GLU A 106 -1.62 -6.69 -22.43
N GLU A 107 -1.21 -7.19 -23.60
CA GLU A 107 -1.50 -8.55 -24.06
C GLU A 107 -0.93 -9.59 -23.09
N LEU A 108 0.32 -9.40 -22.62
CA LEU A 108 0.95 -10.28 -21.64
C LEU A 108 0.21 -10.28 -20.31
N LEU A 109 -0.25 -9.12 -19.82
CA LEU A 109 -1.06 -9.02 -18.61
C LEU A 109 -2.41 -9.72 -18.77
N LYS A 110 -3.05 -9.58 -19.94
CA LYS A 110 -4.31 -10.26 -20.26
C LYS A 110 -4.14 -11.77 -20.25
N VAL A 111 -3.15 -12.28 -20.98
CA VAL A 111 -2.82 -13.72 -21.02
C VAL A 111 -2.48 -14.24 -19.62
N THR A 112 -1.76 -13.47 -18.82
CA THR A 112 -1.41 -13.86 -17.44
C THR A 112 -2.66 -14.00 -16.57
N ARG A 113 -3.61 -13.06 -16.65
CA ARG A 113 -4.88 -13.12 -15.92
C ARG A 113 -5.73 -14.32 -16.35
N GLU A 114 -5.81 -14.56 -17.66
CA GLU A 114 -6.54 -15.72 -18.22
C GLU A 114 -5.94 -17.04 -17.75
N ASN A 115 -4.60 -17.15 -17.78
CA ASN A 115 -3.87 -18.32 -17.29
C ASN A 115 -4.10 -18.55 -15.79
N GLN A 116 -4.09 -17.49 -14.97
CA GLN A 116 -4.43 -17.59 -13.55
C GLN A 116 -5.86 -18.10 -13.35
N ALA A 117 -6.84 -17.58 -14.10
CA ALA A 117 -8.22 -18.04 -14.03
C ALA A 117 -8.38 -19.51 -14.46
N ILE A 118 -7.63 -19.97 -15.46
CA ILE A 118 -7.58 -21.39 -15.84
C ILE A 118 -6.99 -22.22 -14.70
N LEU A 119 -5.86 -21.80 -14.14
CA LEU A 119 -5.20 -22.51 -13.05
C LEU A 119 -6.13 -22.66 -11.83
N HIS A 120 -6.83 -21.59 -11.45
CA HIS A 120 -7.81 -21.64 -10.37
C HIS A 120 -8.95 -22.63 -10.66
N ARG A 121 -9.44 -22.68 -11.90
CA ARG A 121 -10.47 -23.66 -12.30
C ARG A 121 -9.97 -25.10 -12.26
N LEU A 122 -8.75 -25.35 -12.75
CA LEU A 122 -8.14 -26.68 -12.74
C LEU A 122 -7.88 -27.14 -11.31
N THR A 123 -7.38 -26.26 -10.45
CA THR A 123 -7.05 -26.56 -9.06
C THR A 123 -8.31 -26.74 -8.21
N GLY A 124 -9.34 -25.93 -8.46
CA GLY A 124 -10.61 -26.00 -7.73
C GLY A 124 -11.49 -27.20 -8.15
N ARG A 125 -11.28 -27.76 -9.34
CA ARG A 125 -12.03 -28.93 -9.80
C ARG A 125 -11.55 -30.18 -9.08
N GLN A 126 -12.45 -30.78 -8.30
CA GLN A 126 -12.22 -32.09 -7.69
C GLN A 126 -12.11 -33.17 -8.78
N SER A 127 -11.29 -34.19 -8.54
CA SER A 127 -11.21 -35.32 -9.45
C SER A 127 -12.52 -36.11 -9.44
N ASP A 128 -13.16 -36.26 -10.61
CA ASP A 128 -14.36 -37.09 -10.79
C ASP A 128 -14.09 -38.59 -10.53
N TYR A 129 -12.81 -38.97 -10.45
CA TYR A 129 -12.37 -40.30 -10.04
C TYR A 129 -12.73 -40.56 -8.57
N ARG A 130 -13.85 -41.25 -8.35
CA ARG A 130 -14.23 -41.83 -7.05
C ARG A 130 -13.32 -43.02 -6.73
N ARG A 131 -12.06 -42.74 -6.40
CA ARG A 131 -11.04 -43.75 -6.14
C ARG A 131 -11.51 -44.94 -5.28
N PRO A 132 -12.24 -44.75 -4.15
CA PRO A 132 -12.70 -45.86 -3.32
C PRO A 132 -13.70 -46.79 -4.03
N LEU A 133 -14.65 -46.25 -4.80
CA LEU A 133 -15.62 -47.08 -5.54
C LEU A 133 -14.95 -47.96 -6.59
N TRP A 134 -13.89 -47.44 -7.21
CA TRP A 134 -13.12 -48.20 -8.18
C TRP A 134 -12.26 -49.27 -7.50
N GLU A 135 -11.73 -49.00 -6.32
CA GLU A 135 -10.99 -49.99 -5.52
C GLU A 135 -11.92 -51.13 -5.07
N GLU A 136 -13.11 -50.82 -4.56
CA GLU A 136 -14.12 -51.82 -4.22
C GLU A 136 -14.59 -52.64 -5.43
N SER A 137 -14.79 -51.97 -6.57
CA SER A 137 -15.15 -52.64 -7.83
C SER A 137 -14.04 -53.57 -8.29
N TRP A 138 -12.78 -53.11 -8.17
CA TRP A 138 -11.61 -53.94 -8.46
C TRP A 138 -11.61 -55.14 -7.51
N GLU A 139 -11.67 -54.96 -6.21
CA GLU A 139 -11.64 -56.06 -5.24
C GLU A 139 -12.75 -57.11 -5.50
N LYS A 140 -13.95 -56.68 -5.91
CA LYS A 140 -15.03 -57.59 -6.35
C LYS A 140 -14.66 -58.36 -7.61
N VAL A 141 -14.06 -57.69 -8.59
CA VAL A 141 -13.54 -58.33 -9.81
C VAL A 141 -12.40 -59.29 -9.48
N GLU A 142 -11.52 -58.95 -8.55
CA GLU A 142 -10.41 -59.80 -8.09
C GLU A 142 -10.92 -61.08 -7.42
N ARG A 143 -11.88 -60.94 -6.49
CA ARG A 143 -12.55 -62.08 -5.86
C ARG A 143 -13.22 -63.00 -6.88
N ARG A 144 -14.05 -62.45 -7.78
CA ARG A 144 -14.69 -63.24 -8.86
C ARG A 144 -13.66 -63.92 -9.75
N ARG A 145 -12.57 -63.22 -10.04
CA ARG A 145 -11.49 -63.76 -10.86
C ARG A 145 -10.85 -64.96 -10.15
N ASP A 146 -10.63 -64.89 -8.85
CA ASP A 146 -10.03 -65.98 -8.08
C ASP A 146 -10.98 -67.17 -7.92
N ASP A 147 -12.28 -66.91 -7.76
CA ASP A 147 -13.32 -67.95 -7.73
C ASP A 147 -13.45 -68.71 -9.06
N ILE A 148 -13.27 -68.03 -10.20
CA ILE A 148 -13.33 -68.61 -11.56
C ILE A 148 -11.98 -69.23 -11.97
N ALA A 149 -10.90 -68.96 -11.23
CA ALA A 149 -9.58 -69.44 -11.60
C ALA A 149 -9.43 -70.94 -11.33
N LYS A 150 -9.13 -71.72 -12.37
CA LYS A 150 -8.82 -73.16 -12.27
C LYS A 150 -7.59 -73.47 -11.39
N TYR A 151 -6.69 -72.50 -11.22
CA TYR A 151 -5.49 -72.62 -10.41
C TYR A 151 -5.38 -71.41 -9.47
N PRO A 152 -4.96 -71.59 -8.21
CA PRO A 152 -4.89 -70.49 -7.24
C PRO A 152 -3.94 -69.42 -7.75
N ARG A 153 -4.44 -68.18 -7.91
CA ARG A 153 -3.58 -67.04 -8.24
C ARG A 153 -2.97 -66.48 -6.96
N GLY A 154 -1.66 -66.21 -7.02
CA GLY A 154 -0.85 -65.82 -5.84
C GLY A 154 0.20 -66.85 -5.38
N VAL A 155 0.20 -68.08 -5.91
CA VAL A 155 1.23 -69.10 -5.54
C VAL A 155 2.57 -68.98 -6.26
N SER A 156 2.69 -68.09 -7.27
CA SER A 156 3.93 -67.89 -8.04
C SER A 156 5.12 -67.44 -7.18
N ASN A 157 4.89 -66.79 -6.03
CA ASN A 157 5.97 -66.28 -5.18
C ASN A 157 6.60 -67.31 -4.22
N LYS A 158 6.12 -68.56 -4.16
CA LYS A 158 6.77 -69.62 -3.35
C LYS A 158 7.94 -70.29 -4.08
N GLN A 159 7.91 -70.35 -5.41
CA GLN A 159 9.03 -70.85 -6.22
C GLN A 159 10.17 -69.83 -6.31
N ALA A 160 9.85 -68.54 -6.47
CA ALA A 160 10.85 -67.46 -6.46
C ALA A 160 11.59 -67.34 -5.11
N ARG A 161 10.89 -67.50 -3.97
CA ARG A 161 11.51 -67.53 -2.62
C ARG A 161 12.40 -68.76 -2.39
N LYS A 162 12.06 -69.92 -2.96
CA LYS A 162 12.94 -71.11 -2.93
C LYS A 162 14.17 -70.97 -3.83
N LEU A 163 14.06 -70.21 -4.93
CA LEU A 163 15.18 -69.87 -5.81
C LEU A 163 16.12 -68.82 -5.20
N SER A 164 15.60 -67.81 -4.49
CA SER A 164 16.44 -66.83 -3.77
C SER A 164 17.12 -67.45 -2.54
N GLN A 165 16.41 -68.28 -1.75
CA GLN A 165 17.00 -69.00 -0.61
C GLN A 165 18.03 -70.06 -1.04
N ARG A 166 17.97 -70.57 -2.28
CA ARG A 166 19.03 -71.42 -2.87
C ARG A 166 20.23 -70.60 -3.36
N ALA A 167 20.02 -69.38 -3.82
CA ALA A 167 21.09 -68.47 -4.27
C ALA A 167 21.93 -67.92 -3.10
N ASP A 168 21.32 -67.75 -1.92
CA ASP A 168 22.02 -67.30 -0.71
C ASP A 168 22.93 -68.39 -0.08
N ILE A 169 22.73 -69.67 -0.42
CA ILE A 169 23.58 -70.80 0.02
C ILE A 169 24.78 -71.00 -0.93
N SER A 170 24.72 -70.45 -2.15
CA SER A 170 25.77 -70.53 -3.17
C SER A 170 26.59 -69.24 -3.30
N GLY A 171 26.80 -68.53 -2.18
CA GLY A 171 27.66 -67.35 -2.16
C GLY A 171 29.12 -67.70 -2.47
N VAL A 172 29.53 -67.55 -3.74
CA VAL A 172 30.92 -67.27 -4.13
C VAL A 172 30.91 -66.18 -5.20
N THR A 173 31.16 -64.95 -4.73
CA THR A 173 31.80 -63.79 -5.38
C THR A 173 31.48 -63.42 -6.84
N SER A 174 31.02 -62.18 -7.03
CA SER A 174 31.80 -61.20 -7.82
C SER A 174 31.28 -59.78 -7.58
N GLN A 175 32.18 -58.93 -7.11
CA GLN A 175 32.07 -57.48 -7.10
C GLN A 175 31.89 -56.97 -8.55
N LEU A 176 30.98 -56.03 -8.82
CA LEU A 176 31.31 -54.83 -9.60
C LEU A 176 30.15 -53.81 -9.64
N ALA A 177 30.51 -52.59 -9.27
CA ALA A 177 30.08 -51.33 -9.88
C ALA A 177 28.58 -50.96 -9.85
N ALA A 178 28.24 -50.26 -8.76
CA ALA A 178 27.28 -49.17 -8.81
C ALA A 178 27.68 -48.14 -9.89
N ARG A 179 26.78 -47.82 -10.84
CA ARG A 179 26.65 -46.47 -11.41
C ARG A 179 25.45 -46.33 -12.36
N ARG A 180 24.84 -45.13 -12.26
CA ARG A 180 23.81 -44.49 -13.12
C ARG A 180 22.36 -44.85 -12.76
N GLY A 181 21.47 -43.91 -12.47
CA GLY A 181 21.53 -42.46 -12.45
C GLY A 181 20.10 -41.95 -12.27
N GLY A 182 19.80 -41.35 -11.12
CA GLY A 182 18.52 -40.71 -10.85
C GLY A 182 18.46 -39.37 -11.58
N ALA A 183 17.57 -39.26 -12.56
CA ALA A 183 17.25 -37.99 -13.19
C ALA A 183 16.18 -37.27 -12.35
N THR A 184 16.63 -36.34 -11.50
CA THR A 184 15.77 -35.33 -10.88
C THR A 184 15.89 -34.04 -11.69
N TRP A 185 14.78 -33.54 -12.23
CA TRP A 185 14.71 -32.21 -12.86
C TRP A 185 14.34 -31.16 -11.80
N PRO A 186 14.96 -29.96 -11.80
CA PRO A 186 14.65 -28.90 -10.84
C PRO A 186 13.41 -28.10 -11.27
N LYS A 187 12.83 -27.40 -10.28
CA LYS A 187 11.81 -26.35 -10.44
C LYS A 187 12.40 -25.08 -11.01
#